data_AF-A0A2N0QJU1-F1
#
_entry.id   AF-A0A2N0QJU1-F1
#
_cell.length_a   1.000
_cell.length_b   1.000
_cell.length_c   1.000
_cell.angle_alpha   90.00
_cell.angle_beta   90.00
_cell.angle_gamma   90.00
#
_symmetry.space_group_name_H-M   'P 1'
#
loop_
_entity.id
_entity.type
_entity.pdbx_description
1 polymer ?
#
loop_
_entity_poly.entity_id
_entity_poly.type
_entity_poly.pdbx_seq_one_letter_code
_entity_poly.pdbx_strand_id
1 'polypeptide(L)' 'RIVDVLEETPDIKSNENAMKTPLKGEVEFDQVSFTYIEENEPVLKNISFKARSGETIGIIGAT' A
#
# COMPACT_ATOMS: atom_id res chain seq x y z
N ARG A 1 28.31 5.11 9.24
CA ARG A 1 28.07 5.96 8.03
C ARG A 1 28.16 5.23 6.69
N ILE A 2 28.94 4.16 6.53
CA ILE A 2 28.73 3.17 5.43
C ILE A 2 28.11 1.89 5.99
N VAL A 3 28.63 1.42 7.13
CA VAL A 3 28.09 0.24 7.84
C VAL A 3 26.61 0.39 8.14
N ASP A 4 26.18 1.54 8.66
CA ASP A 4 24.78 1.82 8.99
C ASP A 4 23.82 1.65 7.80
N VAL A 5 24.26 2.02 6.58
CA VAL A 5 23.46 1.88 5.36
C VAL A 5 23.43 0.41 4.89
N LEU A 6 24.51 -0.34 5.13
CA LEU A 6 24.58 -1.77 4.80
C LEU A 6 23.77 -2.63 5.77
N GLU A 7 23.57 -2.15 7.00
CA GLU A 7 22.81 -2.85 8.06
C GLU A 7 21.32 -2.50 8.08
N GLU A 8 20.91 -1.47 7.34
CA GLU A 8 19.50 -1.07 7.24
C GLU A 8 18.64 -2.19 6.63
N THR A 9 17.59 -2.59 7.33
CA THR A 9 16.68 -3.62 6.85
C THR A 9 15.48 -2.99 6.15
N PRO A 10 15.12 -3.44 4.93
CA PRO A 10 13.91 -2.96 4.27
C PRO A 10 12.66 -3.25 5.09
N ASP A 11 11.78 -2.24 5.20
CA ASP A 11 10.49 -2.37 5.87
C ASP A 11 9.54 -3.32 5.11
N ILE A 12 9.59 -3.27 3.78
CA ILE A 12 8.79 -4.12 2.90
C ILE A 12 9.65 -5.31 2.44
N LYS A 13 9.21 -6.52 2.78
CA LYS A 13 9.90 -7.76 2.43
C LYS A 13 9.00 -8.65 1.56
N SER A 14 9.57 -9.23 0.51
CA SER A 14 8.88 -10.26 -0.26
C SER A 14 8.81 -11.54 0.56
N ASN A 15 7.65 -12.21 0.54
CA ASN A 15 7.53 -13.56 1.08
C ASN A 15 8.28 -14.56 0.18
N GLU A 16 8.85 -15.62 0.78
CA GLU A 16 9.52 -16.72 0.07
C GLU A 16 8.60 -17.43 -0.93
N ASN A 17 7.30 -17.50 -0.62
CA ASN A 17 6.27 -18.11 -1.47
C ASN A 17 5.48 -17.07 -2.29
N ALA A 18 6.08 -15.93 -2.61
CA ALA A 18 5.42 -14.88 -3.39
C ALA A 18 4.96 -15.40 -4.77
N MET A 19 3.67 -15.22 -5.06
CA MET A 19 3.07 -15.63 -6.33
C MET A 19 3.49 -14.70 -7.47
N LYS A 20 3.83 -15.28 -8.62
CA LYS A 20 4.14 -14.53 -9.87
C LYS A 20 3.01 -14.63 -10.90
N THR A 21 1.78 -14.72 -10.44
CA THR A 21 0.61 -14.89 -11.30
C THR A 21 0.27 -13.58 -12.02
N PRO A 22 -0.14 -13.61 -13.30
CA PRO A 22 -0.62 -12.43 -13.98
C PRO A 22 -1.84 -11.84 -13.26
N LEU A 23 -1.81 -10.52 -13.06
CA LEU A 23 -2.88 -9.79 -12.38
C LEU A 23 -4.07 -9.60 -13.33
N LYS A 24 -5.28 -9.79 -12.80
CA LYS A 24 -6.53 -9.50 -13.54
C LYS A 24 -6.97 -8.04 -13.46
N GLY A 25 -6.36 -7.23 -12.58
CA GLY A 25 -6.66 -5.81 -12.44
C GLY A 25 -7.86 -5.46 -11.55
N GLU A 26 -8.37 -6.41 -10.76
CA GLU A 26 -9.28 -6.09 -9.65
C GLU A 26 -8.47 -5.52 -8.47
N VAL A 27 -8.94 -4.40 -7.91
CA VAL A 27 -8.32 -3.74 -6.75
C VAL A 27 -9.39 -3.54 -5.68
N GLU A 28 -9.07 -3.90 -4.44
CA GLU A 28 -9.96 -3.76 -3.30
C GLU A 28 -9.21 -3.15 -2.12
N PHE A 29 -9.78 -2.09 -1.58
CA PHE A 29 -9.44 -1.55 -0.27
C PHE A 29 -10.52 -2.03 0.69
N ASP A 30 -10.10 -2.68 1.77
CA ASP A 30 -10.99 -3.16 2.82
C ASP A 30 -10.55 -2.60 4.17
N GLN A 31 -11.32 -1.64 4.69
CA GLN A 31 -11.12 -0.97 5.98
C GLN A 31 -9.71 -0.41 6.16
N VAL A 32 -9.10 0.08 5.08
CA VAL A 32 -7.71 0.53 5.07
C VAL A 32 -7.56 1.82 5.86
N SER A 33 -6.61 1.84 6.79
CA SER A 33 -6.13 3.06 7.45
C SER A 33 -4.60 3.12 7.31
N PHE A 34 -4.06 4.30 7.09
CA PHE A 34 -2.63 4.47 6.80
C PHE A 34 -2.06 5.72 7.47
N THR A 35 -0.86 5.58 8.04
CA THR A 35 -0.11 6.64 8.72
C THR A 35 1.37 6.52 8.33
N TYR A 36 2.03 7.64 8.04
CA TYR A 36 3.47 7.66 7.70
C TYR A 36 4.39 7.52 8.92
N ILE A 37 4.03 8.20 10.02
CA ILE A 37 4.76 8.17 11.29
C ILE A 37 3.73 7.77 12.33
N GLU A 38 3.96 6.68 13.07
CA GLU A 38 2.96 6.07 13.97
C GLU A 38 2.34 7.06 14.97
N GLU A 39 3.09 8.09 15.35
CA GLU A 39 2.70 9.14 16.29
C GLU A 39 1.72 10.18 15.71
N ASN A 40 1.53 10.19 14.39
CA ASN A 40 0.64 11.12 13.71
C ASN A 40 -0.78 10.56 13.53
N GLU A 41 -1.71 11.47 13.29
CA GLU A 41 -3.05 11.10 12.84
C GLU A 41 -3.01 10.38 11.48
N PRO A 42 -3.84 9.33 11.28
CA PRO A 42 -3.88 8.63 10.00
C PRO A 42 -4.29 9.54 8.84
N VAL A 43 -3.57 9.45 7.73
CA VAL A 43 -3.85 10.19 6.49
C VAL A 43 -4.95 9.51 5.65
N LEU A 44 -5.10 8.19 5.80
CA LEU A 44 -6.27 7.45 5.34
C LEU A 44 -6.96 6.85 6.56
N LYS A 45 -8.28 7.01 6.65
CA LYS A 45 -9.09 6.53 7.78
C LYS A 45 -10.23 5.67 7.27
N ASN A 46 -10.16 4.37 7.54
CA ASN A 46 -11.20 3.38 7.26
C ASN A 46 -11.79 3.47 5.84
N ILE A 47 -10.90 3.43 4.84
CA ILE A 47 -11.27 3.51 3.43
C ILE A 47 -11.60 2.11 2.91
N SER A 48 -12.82 1.93 2.39
CA SER A 48 -13.24 0.72 1.67
C SER A 48 -13.79 1.07 0.29
N PHE A 49 -13.21 0.49 -0.76
CA PHE A 49 -13.77 0.55 -2.11
C PHE A 49 -13.28 -0.62 -2.96
N LYS A 50 -13.98 -0.91 -4.05
CA LYS A 50 -13.62 -1.96 -4.99
C LYS A 50 -13.64 -1.43 -6.42
N ALA A 51 -12.51 -1.55 -7.10
CA ALA A 51 -12.36 -1.29 -8.53
C ALA A 51 -12.34 -2.62 -9.27
N ARG A 52 -13.30 -2.82 -10.16
CA ARG A 52 -13.40 -4.06 -10.95
C ARG A 52 -12.39 -4.04 -12.10
N SER A 53 -12.02 -5.22 -12.58
CA SER A 53 -11.15 -5.36 -13.75
C SER A 53 -11.69 -4.56 -14.94
N GLY A 54 -10.88 -3.64 -15.47
CA GLY A 54 -11.22 -2.79 -16.62
C GLY A 54 -12.04 -1.54 -16.27
N GLU A 55 -12.33 -1.31 -14.99
CA GLU A 55 -12.99 -0.09 -14.52
C GLU A 55 -12.01 1.08 -14.42
N THR A 56 -12.47 2.27 -14.82
CA THR A 56 -11.73 3.51 -14.65
C THR A 56 -12.28 4.27 -13.44
N ILE A 57 -11.46 4.49 -12.42
CA ILE A 57 -11.82 5.27 -11.23
C ILE A 57 -11.09 6.61 -11.23
N GLY A 58 -11.83 7.69 -10.99
CA GLY A 58 -11.28 9.01 -10.71
C GLY A 58 -11.11 9.22 -9.20
N ILE A 59 -9.89 9.53 -8.76
CA ILE A 59 -9.60 9.93 -7.39
C ILE A 59 -9.42 11.45 -7.38
N ILE A 60 -10.32 12.15 -6.69
CA ILE A 60 -10.32 13.61 -6.59
C ILE A 60 -10.30 14.03 -5.12
N GLY A 61 -9.59 15.12 -4.83
CA GLY A 61 -9.48 15.68 -3.49
C GLY A 61 -8.77 17.02 -3.52
N ALA A 62 -9.04 17.85 -2.51
CA ALA A 62 -8.24 19.04 -2.26
C ALA A 62 -6.89 18.65 -1.63
N THR A 63 -5.89 19.52 -1.78
CA THR A 63 -4.58 19.41 -1.12
C THR A 63 -4.57 20.09 0.23
#